data_AF-A0A495PT77-F1
#
_entry.id   AF-A0A495PT77-F1
#
_cell.length_a   1.000
_cell.length_b   1.000
_cell.length_c   1.000
_cell.angle_alpha   90.00
_cell.angle_beta   90.00
_cell.angle_gamma   90.00
#
_symmetry.space_group_name_H-M   'P 1'
#
loop_
_entity.id
_entity.type
_entity.pdbx_description
1 polymer ?
#
loop_
_entity_poly.entity_id
_entity_poly.type
_entity_poly.pdbx_seq_one_letter_code
_entity_poly.pdbx_strand_id
1 'polypeptide(L)'
;MKKKIFLLLLAIVAFIIVDTLIVDAVLGKNVDNSQIALVLEDQCECSVIEKGLNGNGVSLTDGIYGDYHNFYLSNCKITNFEKYVADLNKSLEYSIPNFKEADLVKLSFELAPNENRIVSIRNSKLSIEK
;
A
#
# COMPACT_ATOMS: atom_id res chain seq x y z
N MET A 1 -12.23 19.00 38.94
CA MET A 1 -11.08 19.48 38.12
C MET A 1 -10.41 18.38 37.29
N LYS A 2 -10.21 17.16 37.81
CA LYS A 2 -9.55 16.04 37.08
C LYS A 2 -10.22 15.65 35.76
N LYS A 3 -11.57 15.64 35.69
CA LYS A 3 -12.32 15.28 34.48
C LYS A 3 -12.20 16.30 33.33
N LYS A 4 -12.04 17.59 33.65
CA LYS A 4 -11.90 18.66 32.65
C LYS A 4 -10.50 18.68 32.02
N ILE A 5 -9.47 18.37 32.82
CA ILE A 5 -8.09 18.22 32.35
C ILE A 5 -7.94 17.00 31.43
N PHE A 6 -8.62 15.89 31.77
CA PHE A 6 -8.61 14.68 30.93
C PHE A 6 -9.31 14.89 29.57
N LEU A 7 -10.43 15.61 29.54
CA LEU A 7 -11.12 15.98 28.30
C LEU A 7 -10.30 16.95 27.44
N LEU A 8 -9.57 17.89 28.06
CA LEU A 8 -8.69 18.82 27.34
C LEU A 8 -7.52 18.08 26.68
N LEU A 9 -6.91 17.13 27.40
CA LEU A 9 -5.83 16.29 26.85
C LEU A 9 -6.33 15.39 25.71
N LEU A 10 -7.51 14.79 25.84
CA LEU A 10 -8.14 14.03 24.76
C LEU A 10 -8.46 14.89 23.53
N ALA A 11 -8.93 16.13 23.74
CA ALA A 11 -9.20 17.05 22.65
C ALA A 11 -7.92 17.47 21.92
N ILE A 12 -6.81 17.70 22.65
CA ILE A 12 -5.51 18.02 22.04
C ILE A 12 -4.96 16.83 21.26
N VAL A 13 -5.03 15.60 21.81
CA VAL A 13 -4.60 14.39 21.10
C VAL A 13 -5.46 14.14 19.86
N ALA A 14 -6.77 14.33 19.95
CA ALA A 14 -7.67 14.21 18.80
C ALA A 14 -7.37 15.28 17.74
N PHE A 15 -7.05 16.52 18.14
CA PHE A 15 -6.70 17.60 17.22
C PHE A 15 -5.37 17.34 16.51
N ILE A 16 -4.35 16.83 17.23
CA ILE A 16 -3.05 16.47 16.64
C ILE A 16 -3.21 15.33 15.62
N ILE A 17 -4.00 14.30 15.93
CA ILE A 17 -4.25 13.18 15.02
C ILE A 17 -5.00 13.65 13.76
N VAL A 18 -5.99 14.54 13.93
CA VAL A 18 -6.78 15.07 12.82
C VAL A 18 -5.94 16.02 11.95
N ASP A 19 -5.10 16.88 12.52
CA ASP A 19 -4.24 17.79 11.74
C ASP A 19 -3.16 17.03 10.97
N THR A 20 -2.53 16.00 11.54
CA THR A 20 -1.56 15.18 10.78
C THR A 20 -2.24 14.39 9.66
N LEU A 21 -3.43 13.82 9.91
CA LEU A 21 -4.17 13.06 8.90
C LEU A 21 -4.74 13.95 7.78
N ILE A 22 -5.17 15.18 8.09
CA ILE A 22 -5.72 16.11 7.09
C ILE A 22 -4.61 16.77 6.28
N VAL A 23 -3.48 17.13 6.89
CA VAL A 23 -2.35 17.72 6.15
C VAL A 23 -1.71 16.69 5.20
N ASP A 24 -1.60 15.42 5.61
CA ASP A 24 -1.17 14.34 4.73
C ASP A 24 -2.22 13.98 3.67
N ALA A 25 -3.52 14.15 3.93
CA ALA A 25 -4.55 13.94 2.91
C ALA A 25 -4.57 15.05 1.83
N VAL A 26 -4.07 16.25 2.13
CA VAL A 26 -4.04 17.39 1.20
C VAL A 26 -2.72 17.47 0.41
N LEU A 27 -1.62 16.90 0.93
CA LEU A 27 -0.32 16.78 0.24
C LEU A 27 -0.01 15.36 -0.30
N GLY A 28 -0.71 14.34 0.20
CA GLY A 28 -0.37 12.91 0.05
C GLY A 28 -1.36 12.13 -0.80
N LYS A 29 -1.68 12.64 -1.98
CA LYS A 29 -2.36 11.82 -3.01
C LYS A 29 -1.44 10.75 -3.61
N ASN A 30 -0.12 10.90 -3.48
CA ASN A 30 0.85 9.93 -3.96
C ASN A 30 1.12 8.87 -2.89
N VAL A 31 0.90 7.60 -3.24
CA VAL A 31 1.40 6.48 -2.42
C VAL A 31 2.90 6.36 -2.62
N ASP A 32 3.67 6.47 -1.54
CA ASP A 32 5.13 6.31 -1.62
C ASP A 32 5.51 4.83 -1.83
N ASN A 33 6.40 4.58 -2.78
CA ASN A 33 7.10 3.31 -2.97
C ASN A 33 7.65 2.73 -1.66
N SER A 34 8.13 3.58 -0.77
CA SER A 34 8.71 3.17 0.51
C SER A 34 7.65 2.62 1.46
N GLN A 35 6.42 3.14 1.44
CA GLN A 35 5.32 2.64 2.25
C GLN A 35 4.86 1.27 1.77
N ILE A 36 4.76 1.07 0.45
CA ILE A 36 4.42 -0.25 -0.13
C ILE A 36 5.50 -1.27 0.24
N ALA A 37 6.77 -0.91 0.11
CA ALA A 37 7.89 -1.79 0.47
C ALA A 37 7.83 -2.22 1.95
N LEU A 38 7.57 -1.28 2.87
CA LEU A 38 7.46 -1.57 4.31
C LEU A 38 6.32 -2.55 4.61
N VAL A 39 5.16 -2.39 3.99
CA VAL A 39 4.04 -3.32 4.17
C VAL A 39 4.37 -4.69 3.60
N LEU A 40 5.04 -4.76 2.45
CA LEU A 40 5.48 -6.03 1.88
C LEU A 40 6.51 -6.71 2.80
N GLU A 41 7.49 -5.98 3.32
CA GLU A 41 8.50 -6.53 4.24
C GLU A 41 7.92 -7.04 5.57
N ASP A 42 6.89 -6.37 6.09
CA ASP A 42 6.26 -6.73 7.37
C ASP A 42 5.20 -7.84 7.23
N GLN A 43 4.46 -7.86 6.10
CA GLN A 43 3.28 -8.70 5.95
C GLN A 43 3.41 -9.79 4.87
N CYS A 44 4.40 -9.73 3.98
CA CYS A 44 4.67 -10.85 3.06
C CYS A 44 5.58 -11.90 3.70
N GLU A 45 5.19 -13.16 3.57
CA GLU A 45 6.04 -14.30 3.91
C GLU A 45 6.98 -14.67 2.75
N CYS A 46 7.62 -13.67 2.12
CA CYS A 46 8.58 -13.83 1.03
C CYS A 46 10.00 -13.60 1.54
N SER A 47 10.97 -14.41 1.12
CA SER A 47 12.37 -14.20 1.53
C SER A 47 13.08 -13.14 0.69
N VAL A 48 12.52 -12.78 -0.47
CA VAL A 48 13.05 -11.76 -1.37
C VAL A 48 11.93 -10.82 -1.76
N ILE A 49 12.19 -9.53 -1.57
CA ILE A 49 11.32 -8.42 -1.96
C ILE A 49 12.22 -7.38 -2.63
N GLU A 50 12.15 -7.28 -3.95
CA GLU A 50 12.97 -6.37 -4.74
C GLU A 50 12.11 -5.31 -5.41
N LYS A 51 12.57 -4.06 -5.39
CA LYS A 51 11.94 -2.96 -6.12
C LYS A 51 12.31 -3.08 -7.60
N GLY A 52 11.29 -3.16 -8.46
CA GLY A 52 11.45 -3.12 -9.91
C GLY A 52 11.60 -1.69 -10.44
N LEU A 53 11.46 -1.54 -11.76
CA LEU A 53 11.39 -0.22 -12.39
C LEU A 53 10.11 0.48 -11.91
N ASN A 54 10.25 1.63 -11.25
CA ASN A 54 9.13 2.44 -10.81
C ASN A 54 9.11 3.74 -11.59
N GLY A 55 7.90 4.26 -11.84
CA GLY A 55 7.73 5.56 -12.49
C GLY A 55 6.82 6.45 -11.66
N ASN A 56 7.16 7.73 -11.67
CA ASN A 56 6.29 8.76 -11.12
C ASN A 56 5.26 9.16 -12.19
N GLY A 57 4.01 9.22 -11.79
CA GLY A 57 2.87 9.66 -12.56
C GLY A 57 2.75 11.17 -12.60
N VAL A 58 1.81 11.62 -13.42
CA VAL A 58 1.39 13.01 -13.52
C VAL A 58 0.14 13.18 -12.67
N SER A 59 0.21 14.08 -11.68
CA SER A 59 -0.97 14.47 -10.92
C SER A 59 -1.86 15.39 -11.77
N LEU A 60 -3.09 14.96 -12.02
CA LEU A 60 -4.15 15.77 -12.64
C LEU A 60 -5.25 16.07 -11.62
N THR A 61 -6.19 16.95 -11.99
CA THR A 61 -7.28 17.42 -11.12
C THR A 61 -8.24 16.32 -10.66
N ASP A 62 -8.31 15.21 -11.40
CA ASP A 62 -9.19 14.06 -11.20
C ASP A 62 -8.47 12.82 -10.61
N GLY A 63 -7.15 12.86 -10.45
CA GLY A 63 -6.36 11.76 -9.91
C GLY A 63 -4.89 11.84 -10.31
N ILE A 64 -4.07 10.95 -9.77
CA ILE A 64 -2.70 10.74 -10.26
C ILE A 64 -2.73 9.63 -11.28
N TYR A 65 -2.22 9.93 -12.47
CA TYR A 65 -2.18 9.01 -13.59
C TYR A 65 -0.72 8.73 -13.93
N GLY A 66 -0.32 7.46 -13.92
CA GLY A 66 0.99 6.99 -14.35
C GLY A 66 1.99 6.67 -13.24
N ASP A 67 1.62 6.74 -11.96
CA ASP A 67 2.44 6.17 -10.89
C ASP A 67 2.39 4.64 -11.05
N TYR A 68 3.54 4.02 -11.29
CA TYR A 68 3.63 2.57 -11.30
C TYR A 68 4.72 2.07 -10.36
N HIS A 69 4.31 1.18 -9.48
CA HIS A 69 5.13 0.58 -8.43
C HIS A 69 5.28 -0.92 -8.71
N ASN A 70 6.45 -1.35 -9.14
CA ASN A 70 6.74 -2.74 -9.45
C ASN A 70 7.56 -3.36 -8.32
N PHE A 71 7.15 -4.54 -7.87
CA PHE A 71 7.88 -5.34 -6.90
C PHE A 71 8.04 -6.77 -7.41
N TYR A 72 9.22 -7.34 -7.20
CA TYR A 72 9.50 -8.75 -7.41
C TYR A 72 9.54 -9.47 -6.07
N LEU A 73 8.79 -10.55 -5.96
CA LEU A 73 8.57 -11.32 -4.74
C LEU A 73 8.94 -12.77 -5.03
N SER A 74 9.90 -13.33 -4.31
CA SER A 74 10.29 -14.74 -4.50
C SER A 74 10.42 -15.50 -3.18
N ASN A 75 10.36 -16.84 -3.30
CA ASN A 75 10.37 -17.78 -2.19
C ASN A 75 9.29 -17.47 -1.15
N CYS A 76 8.09 -17.13 -1.61
CA CYS A 76 6.95 -16.83 -0.76
C CYS A 76 6.30 -18.12 -0.24
N LYS A 77 5.94 -18.16 1.06
CA LYS A 77 5.20 -19.27 1.66
C LYS A 77 3.71 -19.20 1.29
N ILE A 78 3.39 -19.54 0.05
CA ILE A 78 2.03 -19.43 -0.49
C ILE A 78 1.39 -20.82 -0.59
N THR A 79 0.34 -21.06 0.20
CA THR A 79 -0.46 -22.29 0.13
C THR A 79 -1.68 -22.14 -0.80
N ASN A 80 -2.26 -20.94 -0.85
CA ASN A 80 -3.35 -20.58 -1.75
C ASN A 80 -3.09 -19.16 -2.28
N PHE A 81 -2.74 -19.06 -3.56
CA PHE A 81 -2.28 -17.81 -4.17
C PHE A 81 -3.37 -16.75 -4.17
N GLU A 82 -4.59 -17.10 -4.57
CA GLU A 82 -5.70 -16.17 -4.68
C GLU A 82 -6.09 -15.59 -3.32
N LYS A 83 -6.13 -16.43 -2.28
CA LYS A 83 -6.40 -15.99 -0.90
C LYS A 83 -5.26 -15.11 -0.38
N TYR A 84 -4.01 -15.55 -0.55
CA TYR A 84 -2.83 -14.81 -0.12
C TYR A 84 -2.83 -13.38 -0.69
N VAL A 85 -3.06 -13.28 -1.99
CA VAL A 85 -3.08 -12.00 -2.72
C VAL A 85 -4.27 -11.13 -2.30
N ALA A 86 -5.44 -11.71 -2.03
CA ALA A 86 -6.59 -10.97 -1.52
C ALA A 86 -6.36 -10.42 -0.10
N ASP A 87 -5.73 -11.19 0.78
CA ASP A 87 -5.39 -10.77 2.14
C ASP A 87 -4.27 -9.71 2.13
N LEU A 88 -3.31 -9.83 1.22
CA LEU A 88 -2.27 -8.83 0.99
C LEU A 88 -2.86 -7.50 0.50
N ASN A 89 -3.79 -7.53 -0.47
CA ASN A 89 -4.45 -6.31 -0.96
C ASN A 89 -5.20 -5.57 0.16
N LYS A 90 -5.89 -6.30 1.04
CA LYS A 90 -6.54 -5.70 2.22
C LYS A 90 -5.53 -5.09 3.18
N SER A 91 -4.39 -5.74 3.37
CA SER A 91 -3.33 -5.26 4.27
C SER A 91 -2.70 -3.96 3.74
N LEU A 92 -2.46 -3.88 2.42
CA LEU A 92 -2.02 -2.66 1.75
C LEU A 92 -3.05 -1.53 1.89
N GLU A 93 -4.33 -1.83 1.63
CA GLU A 93 -5.43 -0.86 1.79
C GLU A 93 -5.60 -0.34 3.22
N TYR A 94 -5.36 -1.19 4.23
CA TYR A 94 -5.50 -0.82 5.63
C TYR A 94 -4.30 -0.02 6.14
N SER A 95 -3.09 -0.37 5.67
CA SER A 95 -1.83 0.14 6.22
C SER A 95 -1.33 1.40 5.53
N ILE A 96 -1.76 1.65 4.28
CA ILE A 96 -1.29 2.78 3.49
C ILE A 96 -2.46 3.78 3.30
N PRO A 97 -2.36 4.97 3.90
CA PRO A 97 -3.32 6.05 3.65
C PRO A 97 -3.43 6.33 2.14
N ASN A 98 -4.65 6.58 1.66
CA ASN A 98 -4.93 6.87 0.25
C ASN A 98 -4.51 5.77 -0.76
N PHE A 99 -4.26 4.53 -0.33
CA PHE A 99 -3.94 3.42 -1.25
C PHE A 99 -5.00 3.18 -2.35
N LYS A 100 -6.25 3.55 -2.07
CA LYS A 100 -7.36 3.54 -3.04
C LYS A 100 -7.15 4.48 -4.22
N GLU A 101 -6.25 5.44 -4.09
CA GLU A 101 -5.86 6.42 -5.11
C GLU A 101 -4.56 6.00 -5.83
N ALA A 102 -3.93 4.88 -5.44
CA ALA A 102 -2.75 4.35 -6.12
C ALA A 102 -3.08 3.95 -7.57
N ASP A 103 -2.32 4.48 -8.53
CA ASP A 103 -2.64 4.25 -9.94
C ASP A 103 -2.27 2.84 -10.41
N LEU A 104 -1.07 2.34 -10.12
CA LEU A 104 -0.71 0.95 -10.42
C LEU A 104 0.37 0.41 -9.47
N VAL A 105 0.04 -0.67 -8.76
CA VAL A 105 1.03 -1.51 -8.07
C VAL A 105 1.06 -2.86 -8.77
N LYS A 106 2.20 -3.28 -9.31
CA LYS A 106 2.42 -4.64 -9.82
C LYS A 106 3.31 -5.42 -8.88
N LEU A 107 2.83 -6.59 -8.48
CA LEU A 107 3.56 -7.56 -7.68
C LEU A 107 3.81 -8.80 -8.55
N SER A 108 5.06 -9.07 -8.88
CA SER A 108 5.49 -10.25 -9.62
C SER A 108 5.94 -11.32 -8.64
N PHE A 109 5.18 -12.40 -8.54
CA PHE A 109 5.48 -13.54 -7.66
C PHE A 109 6.17 -14.65 -8.44
N GLU A 110 7.38 -15.00 -8.05
CA GLU A 110 8.06 -16.23 -8.49
C GLU A 110 7.58 -17.39 -7.60
N LEU A 111 6.70 -18.22 -8.14
CA LEU A 111 6.14 -19.38 -7.43
C LEU A 111 7.01 -20.63 -7.57
N ALA A 112 7.67 -20.76 -8.72
CA ALA A 112 8.61 -21.82 -9.07
C ALA A 112 9.54 -21.32 -10.18
N PRO A 113 10.65 -22.03 -10.50
CA PRO A 113 11.50 -21.65 -11.62
C PRO A 113 10.71 -21.53 -12.93
N ASN A 114 10.68 -20.33 -13.51
CA ASN A 114 9.90 -19.96 -14.70
C ASN A 114 8.37 -19.92 -14.51
N GLU A 115 7.85 -19.99 -13.28
CA GLU A 115 6.44 -19.74 -12.98
C GLU A 115 6.31 -18.40 -12.25
N ASN A 116 6.08 -17.35 -13.03
CA ASN A 116 5.78 -16.02 -12.51
C ASN A 116 4.29 -15.73 -12.61
N ARG A 117 3.69 -15.19 -11.54
CA ARG A 117 2.34 -14.64 -11.57
C ARG A 117 2.37 -13.17 -11.24
N ILE A 118 1.67 -12.37 -12.03
CA ILE A 118 1.64 -10.92 -11.85
C ILE A 118 0.29 -10.53 -11.28
N VAL A 119 0.33 -9.80 -10.18
CA VAL A 119 -0.83 -9.15 -9.57
C VAL A 119 -0.74 -7.67 -9.84
N SER A 120 -1.77 -7.11 -10.46
CA SER A 120 -1.91 -5.68 -10.70
C SER A 120 -3.01 -5.13 -9.79
N ILE A 121 -2.68 -4.12 -8.99
CA ILE A 121 -3.61 -3.39 -8.13
C ILE A 121 -3.71 -1.96 -8.65
N ARG A 122 -4.90 -1.55 -9.08
CA ARG A 122 -5.18 -0.20 -9.56
C ARG A 122 -6.42 0.33 -8.88
N ASN A 123 -6.32 1.46 -8.19
CA ASN A 123 -7.42 2.04 -7.43
C ASN A 123 -8.09 1.00 -6.51
N SER A 124 -7.28 0.25 -5.75
CA SER A 124 -7.70 -0.89 -4.91
C SER A 124 -8.39 -2.07 -5.64
N LYS A 125 -8.47 -2.05 -6.97
CA LYS A 125 -8.97 -3.19 -7.74
C LYS A 125 -7.83 -4.14 -8.05
N LEU A 126 -7.95 -5.34 -7.51
CA LEU A 126 -7.03 -6.44 -7.76
C LEU A 126 -7.34 -7.14 -9.09
N SER A 127 -6.32 -7.35 -9.89
CA SER A 127 -6.34 -8.18 -11.10
C SER A 127 -5.16 -9.15 -11.07
N ILE A 128 -5.40 -10.40 -11.43
CA ILE A 128 -4.36 -11.42 -11.58
C ILE A 128 -4.15 -11.65 -13.08
N GLU A 129 -2.95 -11.35 -13.57
CA GLU A 129 -2.54 -11.62 -14.95
C GLU A 129 -2.10 -13.09 -15.06
N LYS A 130 -2.50 -13.76 -16.14
CA LYS A 130 -2.16 -15.17 -16.43
C LYS A 130 -0.87 -15.27 -17.24
#